data_AF-A0AA44F9N6-F1
#
_entry.id   AF-A0AA44F9N6-F1
#
_cell.length_a   1.000
_cell.length_b   1.000
_cell.length_c   1.000
_cell.angle_alpha   90.00
_cell.angle_beta   90.00
_cell.angle_gamma   90.00
#
_symmetry.space_group_name_H-M   'P 1'
#
loop_
_entity.id
_entity.type
_entity.pdbx_description
1 polymer ?
#
loop_
_entity_poly.entity_id
_entity_poly.type
_entity_poly.pdbx_seq_one_letter_code
_entity_poly.pdbx_strand_id
1 'polypeptide(L)'
;MKLTAETTLKAIAIALCAIAALVAAMELQRALEEERSAEPSAAVSDDPLRETLQRCRSLAPEALETDTACQAAWEENRRRFFGTSTNDPETE
;
A
#
# COMPACT_ATOMS: atom_id res chain seq x y z
N MET A 1 4.58 9.96 43.01
CA MET A 1 3.99 8.60 42.99
C MET A 1 5.11 7.58 43.07
N LYS A 2 5.29 6.90 44.22
CA LYS A 2 6.25 5.80 44.31
C LYS A 2 5.58 4.57 43.68
N LEU A 3 5.98 4.20 42.47
CA LEU A 3 5.54 2.92 41.92
C LEU A 3 6.11 1.82 42.82
N THR A 4 5.23 0.98 43.37
CA THR A 4 5.65 -0.22 44.09
C THR A 4 6.27 -1.19 43.10
N ALA A 5 7.26 -1.98 43.51
CA ALA A 5 7.94 -2.97 42.66
C ALA A 5 6.95 -3.93 41.96
N GLU A 6 5.82 -4.21 42.61
CA GLU A 6 4.72 -4.99 42.05
C GLU A 6 4.01 -4.26 40.89
N THR A 7 3.81 -2.95 41.00
CA THR A 7 3.17 -2.13 39.95
C THR A 7 4.06 -2.04 38.72
N THR A 8 5.38 -1.86 38.88
CA THR A 8 6.33 -1.88 37.77
C THR A 8 6.41 -3.25 37.10
N LEU A 9 6.41 -4.34 37.87
CA LEU A 9 6.43 -5.69 37.30
C LEU A 9 5.17 -5.97 36.46
N LYS A 10 3.99 -5.59 36.96
CA LYS A 10 2.73 -5.71 36.21
C LYS A 10 2.73 -4.87 34.94
N ALA A 11 3.21 -3.64 35.00
CA ALA A 11 3.28 -2.76 33.84
C ALA A 11 4.19 -3.34 32.74
N ILE A 12 5.35 -3.90 33.11
CA ILE A 12 6.26 -4.55 32.17
C ILE A 12 5.59 -5.77 31.53
N ALA A 13 4.94 -6.62 32.31
CA ALA A 13 4.25 -7.80 31.79
C ALA A 13 3.14 -7.42 30.78
N ILE A 14 2.34 -6.40 31.09
CA ILE A 14 1.29 -5.90 30.19
C ILE A 14 1.91 -5.34 28.90
N ALA A 15 2.98 -4.56 29.00
CA ALA A 15 3.66 -4.00 27.84
C ALA A 15 4.21 -5.10 26.92
N LEU A 16 4.83 -6.14 27.48
CA LEU A 16 5.34 -7.27 26.71
C LEU A 16 4.21 -8.06 26.02
N CYS A 17 3.10 -8.31 26.73
CA CYS A 17 1.93 -8.95 26.12
C CYS A 17 1.35 -8.11 24.96
N ALA A 18 1.26 -6.79 25.12
CA ALA A 18 0.79 -5.91 24.07
C ALA A 18 1.71 -5.93 22.84
N ILE A 19 3.04 -5.88 23.05
CA ILE A 19 4.02 -5.96 21.97
C ILE A 19 3.91 -7.31 21.25
N ALA A 20 3.81 -8.42 21.98
CA ALA A 20 3.66 -9.75 21.39
C ALA A 20 2.37 -9.86 20.55
N ALA A 21 1.26 -9.31 21.04
CA ALA A 21 -0.01 -9.28 20.31
C ALA A 21 0.10 -8.46 19.01
N LEU A 22 0.78 -7.31 19.06
CA LEU A 22 1.03 -6.48 17.87
C LEU A 22 1.87 -7.22 16.83
N VAL A 23 2.94 -7.91 17.25
CA VAL A 23 3.78 -8.70 16.34
C VAL A 23 2.96 -9.83 15.70
N ALA A 24 2.18 -10.58 16.48
CA ALA A 24 1.31 -11.63 15.94
C ALA A 24 0.30 -11.09 14.94
N ALA A 25 -0.29 -9.91 15.20
CA ALA A 25 -1.19 -9.25 14.27
C ALA A 25 -0.49 -8.87 12.96
N MET A 26 0.73 -8.33 13.02
CA MET A 26 1.52 -8.02 11.81
C MET A 26 1.84 -9.28 11.00
N GLU A 27 2.26 -10.38 11.64
CA GLU A 27 2.52 -11.63 10.93
C GLU A 27 1.27 -12.20 10.26
N LEU A 28 0.10 -12.09 10.91
CA LEU A 28 -1.16 -12.48 10.29
C LEU A 28 -1.50 -11.60 9.09
N GLN A 29 -1.30 -10.28 9.20
CA GLN A 29 -1.49 -9.37 8.06
C GLN A 29 -0.56 -9.72 6.90
N ARG A 30 0.72 -10.01 7.18
CA ARG A 30 1.70 -10.43 6.15
C ARG A 30 1.30 -11.74 5.48
N ALA A 31 0.84 -12.74 6.24
CA ALA A 31 0.37 -14.00 5.68
C ALA A 31 -0.84 -13.79 4.73
N LEU A 32 -1.77 -12.91 5.10
CA LEU A 32 -2.90 -12.55 4.25
C LEU A 32 -2.45 -11.77 2.99
N GLU A 33 -1.45 -10.92 3.11
CA GLU A 33 -0.85 -10.23 1.95
C GLU A 33 -0.11 -11.19 1.02
N GLU A 34 0.55 -12.21 1.56
CA GLU A 34 1.22 -13.25 0.78
C GLU A 34 0.21 -14.14 0.03
N GLU A 35 -0.89 -14.53 0.66
CA GLU A 35 -2.00 -15.19 -0.04
C GLU A 35 -2.61 -14.31 -1.14
N ARG A 36 -2.79 -13.01 -0.89
CA ARG A 36 -3.25 -12.05 -1.90
C ARG A 36 -2.21 -11.79 -3.00
N SER A 37 -0.93 -12.00 -2.71
CA SER A 37 0.16 -11.86 -3.70
C SER A 37 0.35 -13.13 -4.54
N ALA A 38 -0.17 -14.27 -4.06
CA ALA A 38 -0.29 -15.51 -4.84
C ALA A 38 -1.46 -15.48 -5.83
N GLU A 39 -2.31 -14.45 -5.77
CA GLU A 39 -3.27 -14.12 -6.83
C GLU A 39 -2.47 -13.96 -8.15
N PRO A 40 -2.94 -14.52 -9.28
CA PRO A 40 -2.11 -14.72 -10.46
C PRO A 40 -1.44 -13.41 -10.81
N SER A 41 -0.10 -13.41 -10.87
CA SER A 41 0.72 -12.30 -11.35
C SER A 41 -0.06 -11.61 -12.45
N ALA A 42 -0.70 -10.49 -12.08
CA ALA A 42 -1.69 -9.86 -12.93
C ALA A 42 -0.99 -9.73 -14.27
N ALA A 43 -1.53 -10.45 -15.27
CA ALA A 43 -0.87 -10.73 -16.53
C ALA A 43 -0.06 -9.51 -16.92
N VAL A 44 1.19 -9.72 -17.36
CA VAL A 44 2.02 -8.69 -17.99
C VAL A 44 1.23 -8.13 -19.16
N SER A 45 0.31 -7.25 -18.81
CA SER A 45 -0.45 -6.40 -19.65
C SER A 45 0.61 -5.42 -20.04
N ASP A 46 0.94 -5.42 -21.32
CA ASP A 46 1.67 -4.39 -22.04
C ASP A 46 0.91 -3.05 -21.93
N ASP A 47 0.43 -2.69 -20.74
CA ASP A 47 -0.25 -1.44 -20.46
C ASP A 47 0.84 -0.43 -20.11
N PRO A 48 1.18 0.48 -21.05
CA PRO A 48 2.22 1.49 -20.82
C PRO A 48 1.86 2.40 -19.64
N LEU A 49 0.58 2.50 -19.26
CA LEU A 49 0.17 3.21 -18.06
C LEU A 49 0.71 2.56 -16.79
N ARG A 50 0.71 1.22 -16.72
CA ARG A 50 1.16 0.47 -15.55
C ARG A 50 2.67 0.59 -15.36
N GLU A 51 3.44 0.53 -16.43
CA GLU A 51 4.89 0.78 -16.41
C GLU A 51 5.21 2.21 -15.94
N THR A 52 4.47 3.19 -16.47
CA THR A 52 4.62 4.60 -16.08
C THR A 52 4.33 4.79 -14.59
N LEU A 53 3.24 4.22 -14.07
CA LEU A 53 2.91 4.28 -12.64
C LEU A 53 3.97 3.60 -11.77
N GLN A 54 4.56 2.49 -12.21
CA GLN A 54 5.64 1.82 -11.49
C GLN A 54 6.88 2.73 -11.38
N ARG A 55 7.26 3.40 -12.46
CA ARG A 55 8.33 4.41 -12.43
C ARG A 55 8.00 5.53 -11.45
N CYS A 56 6.78 6.08 -11.51
CA CYS A 56 6.37 7.18 -10.64
C CYS A 56 6.42 6.81 -9.15
N ARG A 57 6.10 5.57 -8.76
CA ARG A 57 6.19 5.12 -7.36
C ARG A 57 7.61 5.13 -6.78
N SER A 58 8.62 5.08 -7.64
CA SER A 58 10.03 5.10 -7.22
C SER A 58 10.61 6.51 -7.06
N LEU A 59 9.87 7.54 -7.45
CA LEU A 59 10.31 8.94 -7.36
C LEU A 59 10.14 9.46 -5.93
N ALA A 60 11.08 10.30 -5.51
CA ALA A 60 10.96 11.07 -4.28
C ALA A 60 9.79 12.08 -4.39
N PRO A 61 9.12 12.44 -3.26
CA PRO A 61 7.97 13.33 -3.27
C PRO A 61 8.22 14.65 -4.01
N GLU A 62 9.41 15.23 -3.85
CA GLU A 62 9.80 16.50 -4.46
C GLU A 62 9.91 16.40 -5.98
N ALA A 63 10.34 15.23 -6.48
CA ALA A 63 10.42 14.96 -7.92
C ALA A 63 9.01 14.73 -8.51
N LEU A 64 8.09 14.14 -7.74
CA LEU A 64 6.70 13.93 -8.17
C LEU A 64 5.92 15.23 -8.36
N GLU A 65 6.19 16.25 -7.55
CA GLU A 65 5.52 17.55 -7.68
C GLU A 65 5.84 18.27 -9.00
N THR A 66 7.00 17.99 -9.58
CA THR A 66 7.45 18.61 -10.84
C THR A 66 7.26 17.73 -12.07
N ASP A 67 7.03 16.42 -11.88
CA ASP A 67 6.80 15.47 -12.97
C ASP A 67 5.33 15.45 -13.41
N THR A 68 5.02 16.27 -14.42
CA THR A 68 3.68 16.38 -15.01
C THR A 68 3.21 15.08 -15.68
N ALA A 69 4.14 14.25 -16.17
CA ALA A 69 3.79 12.97 -16.78
C ALA A 69 3.31 11.98 -15.72
N CYS A 70 3.94 11.98 -14.55
CA CYS A 70 3.49 11.19 -13.41
C CYS A 70 2.14 11.66 -12.86
N GLN A 71 1.90 12.97 -12.80
CA GLN A 71 0.60 13.52 -12.39
C GLN A 71 -0.52 13.05 -13.33
N ALA A 72 -0.32 13.19 -14.65
CA ALA A 72 -1.28 12.74 -15.66
C ALA A 72 -1.55 11.23 -15.59
N ALA A 73 -0.51 10.42 -15.40
CA ALA A 73 -0.65 8.97 -15.27
C ALA A 73 -1.50 8.56 -14.05
N TRP A 74 -1.32 9.25 -12.91
CA TRP A 74 -2.13 9.02 -11.71
C TRP A 74 -3.59 9.43 -11.88
N GLU A 75 -3.84 10.54 -12.56
CA GLU A 75 -5.20 10.97 -12.88
C GLU A 75 -5.92 9.98 -13.78
N GLU A 76 -5.24 9.46 -14.80
CA GLU A 76 -5.80 8.48 -15.73
C GLU A 76 -6.06 7.14 -15.04
N ASN A 77 -5.14 6.68 -14.18
CA ASN A 77 -5.37 5.48 -13.36
C ASN A 77 -6.61 5.62 -12.47
N ARG A 78 -6.77 6.79 -11.84
CA ARG A 78 -7.95 7.11 -11.03
C ARG A 78 -9.22 7.09 -11.87
N ARG A 79 -9.19 7.69 -13.06
CA ARG A 79 -10.33 7.70 -14.00
C ARG A 79 -10.75 6.30 -14.43
N ARG A 80 -9.78 5.44 -14.78
CA ARG A 80 -10.02 4.02 -15.13
C ARG A 80 -10.63 3.25 -13.95
N PHE A 81 -10.11 3.45 -12.75
CA PHE A 81 -10.63 2.80 -11.54
C PHE A 81 -12.10 3.16 -11.27
N PHE A 82 -12.47 4.43 -11.51
CA PHE A 82 -13.84 4.90 -11.36
C PHE A 82 -14.72 4.68 -12.60
N GLY A 83 -14.25 3.92 -13.60
CA GLY A 83 -15.03 3.60 -14.80
C GLY A 83 -15.41 4.82 -15.63
N THR A 84 -14.71 5.95 -15.47
CA THR A 84 -14.94 7.19 -16.25
C THR A 84 -14.11 7.21 -17.54
N SER A 85 -13.66 6.05 -17.97
CA SER A 85 -13.02 5.83 -19.26
C SER A 85 -14.05 6.01 -20.37
N THR A 86 -14.26 7.24 -20.84
CA THR A 86 -14.86 7.46 -22.15
C THR A 86 -13.87 6.95 -23.19
N ASN A 87 -14.00 5.68 -23.51
CA ASN A 87 -13.40 5.09 -24.70
C ASN A 87 -14.50 4.23 -25.33
N ASP A 88 -15.53 4.91 -25.84
CA ASP A 88 -16.22 4.37 -27.01
C ASP A 88 -15.24 4.55 -28.17
N PRO A 89 -14.65 3.48 -28.73
CA PRO A 89 -14.07 3.59 -30.04
C PRO A 89 -15.24 3.91 -30.98
N GLU A 90 -15.26 5.14 -31.51
CA GLU A 90 -15.98 5.44 -32.75
C GLU A 90 -15.62 4.33 -33.73
N THR A 91 -16.57 3.42 -33.91
CA THR A 91 -16.50 2.38 -34.91
C THR A 91 -16.99 3.06 -36.17
N GLU A 92 -16.04 3.30 -37.08
CA GLU A 92 -16.27 3.71 -38.46
C GLU A 92 -17.36 2.85 -39.15
#